data_AF-A0AAU0NVE9-F1
#
_entry.id   AF-A0AAU0NVE9-F1
#
_cell.length_a   1.000
_cell.length_b   1.000
_cell.length_c   1.000
_cell.angle_alpha   90.00
_cell.angle_beta   90.00
_cell.angle_gamma   90.00
#
_symmetry.space_group_name_H-M   'P 1'
#
loop_
_entity.id
_entity.type
_entity.pdbx_description
1 polymer ?
#
loop_
_entity_poly.entity_id
_entity_poly.type
_entity_poly.pdbx_seq_one_letter_code
_entity_poly.pdbx_strand_id
1 'polypeptide(L)' 'MVKCPYCQSDMKKGFIEGDGRVGLIWVEENKKRSIISKIINSDCIQLDEANMLKTHIESNYCEICKKIIIDVK' A
#
# COMPACT_ATOMS: atom_id res chain seq x y z
N MET A 1 -11.08 -15.31 -7.89
CA MET A 1 -10.22 -14.58 -8.85
C MET A 1 -10.62 -13.11 -8.79
N VAL A 2 -9.69 -12.19 -8.58
CA VAL A 2 -10.02 -10.75 -8.44
C VAL A 2 -10.09 -10.11 -9.83
N LYS A 3 -11.19 -9.41 -10.11
CA LYS A 3 -11.43 -8.71 -11.37
C LYS A 3 -11.09 -7.23 -11.21
N CYS A 4 -10.45 -6.65 -12.22
CA CYS A 4 -10.18 -5.20 -12.25
C CYS A 4 -11.51 -4.43 -12.31
N PRO A 5 -11.80 -3.51 -11.39
CA PRO A 5 -13.06 -2.76 -11.39
C PRO A 5 -13.17 -1.77 -12.55
N TYR A 6 -12.07 -1.48 -13.25
CA TYR A 6 -12.02 -0.52 -14.35
C TYR A 6 -12.20 -1.17 -15.73
N CYS A 7 -11.68 -2.39 -15.95
CA CYS A 7 -11.72 -3.07 -17.25
C CYS A 7 -12.25 -4.51 -17.19
N GLN A 8 -12.63 -4.99 -16.01
CA GLN A 8 -13.18 -6.33 -15.75
C GLN A 8 -12.25 -7.51 -16.15
N SER A 9 -11.00 -7.24 -16.46
CA SER A 9 -9.99 -8.27 -16.73
C SER A 9 -9.45 -8.88 -15.44
N ASP A 10 -8.88 -10.08 -15.55
CA ASP A 10 -8.24 -10.76 -14.42
C ASP A 10 -7.00 -10.01 -13.93
N MET A 11 -6.82 -9.99 -12.61
CA MET A 11 -5.68 -9.35 -11.95
C MET A 11 -4.69 -10.38 -11.44
N LYS A 12 -3.40 -10.02 -11.46
CA LYS A 12 -2.31 -10.81 -10.88
C LYS A 12 -2.15 -10.48 -9.41
N LYS A 13 -2.14 -11.50 -8.55
CA LYS A 13 -1.76 -11.33 -7.14
C LYS A 13 -0.27 -11.02 -7.03
N GLY A 14 0.09 -10.16 -6.09
CA GLY A 14 1.47 -9.81 -5.78
C GLY A 14 1.57 -9.05 -4.46
N PHE A 15 2.76 -8.50 -4.19
CA PHE A 15 3.04 -7.75 -2.97
C PHE A 15 3.65 -6.40 -3.33
N ILE A 16 3.29 -5.36 -2.57
CA ILE A 16 4.12 -4.16 -2.46
C ILE A 16 5.08 -4.42 -1.32
N GLU A 17 6.38 -4.44 -1.58
CA GLU A 17 7.41 -4.78 -0.60
C GLU A 17 8.28 -3.57 -0.25
N GLY A 18 8.73 -3.53 1.00
CA GLY A 18 9.74 -2.60 1.51
C GLY A 18 10.79 -3.34 2.34
N ASP A 19 11.91 -2.68 2.63
CA ASP A 19 13.05 -3.28 3.35
C ASP A 19 12.78 -3.56 4.84
N GLY A 20 11.57 -3.24 5.33
CA GLY A 20 11.12 -3.49 6.69
C GLY A 20 11.57 -2.45 7.73
N ARG A 21 12.60 -1.65 7.44
CA ARG A 21 13.17 -0.68 8.40
C ARG A 21 12.18 0.44 8.76
N VAL A 22 11.29 0.74 7.83
CA VAL A 22 10.14 1.63 8.03
C VAL A 22 8.87 0.88 7.66
N GLY A 23 7.78 1.18 8.36
CA GLY A 23 6.47 0.63 8.02
C GLY A 23 6.03 1.09 6.62
N LEU A 24 5.27 0.23 5.94
CA LEU A 24 4.60 0.64 4.70
C LEU A 24 3.40 1.49 5.05
N ILE A 25 3.33 2.68 4.45
CA ILE A 25 2.27 3.64 4.69
C ILE A 25 1.79 4.24 3.37
N TRP A 26 0.52 4.59 3.32
CA TRP A 26 -0.02 5.48 2.29
C TRP A 26 -0.21 6.87 2.88
N VAL A 27 0.22 7.89 2.14
CA VAL A 27 0.06 9.30 2.50
C VAL A 27 -0.63 10.02 1.35
N GLU A 28 -1.53 10.93 1.68
CA GLU A 28 -2.15 11.78 0.68
C GLU A 28 -1.13 12.79 0.14
N GLU A 29 -1.01 12.89 -1.18
CA GLU A 29 0.01 13.70 -1.87
C GLU A 29 0.05 15.15 -1.38
N ASN A 30 -1.11 15.75 -1.16
CA ASN A 30 -1.23 17.17 -0.82
C ASN A 30 -1.26 17.42 0.70
N LYS A 31 -1.20 16.37 1.54
CA LYS A 31 -1.25 16.50 2.99
C LYS A 31 0.16 16.44 3.58
N LYS A 32 0.68 17.60 3.97
CA LYS A 32 1.97 17.66 4.70
C LYS A 32 1.82 17.04 6.08
N ARG A 33 2.60 15.99 6.34
CA ARG A 33 2.70 15.37 7.67
C ARG A 33 3.63 16.19 8.56
N SER A 34 3.09 16.66 9.68
CA SER A 34 3.87 17.30 10.75
C SER A 34 4.86 16.30 11.37
N ILE A 35 5.85 16.79 12.12
CA ILE A 35 6.78 15.93 12.86
C ILE A 35 6.01 15.04 13.85
N ILE A 36 5.03 15.61 14.55
CA ILE A 36 4.19 14.88 15.52
C ILE A 36 3.43 13.75 14.81
N SER A 37 2.76 14.04 13.69
CA SER A 37 1.99 13.01 12.97
C SER A 37 2.84 11.97 12.25
N LYS A 38 4.13 12.22 12.06
CA LYS A 38 5.10 11.19 11.66
C LYS A 38 5.45 10.24 12.80
N ILE A 39 5.54 10.73 14.04
CA ILE A 39 5.86 9.91 15.22
C ILE A 39 4.68 9.00 15.59
N ILE A 40 3.45 9.53 15.55
CA ILE A 40 2.25 8.78 15.96
C ILE A 40 1.47 8.14 14.79
N ASN A 41 1.93 8.29 13.55
CA ASN A 41 1.27 7.77 12.34
C ASN A 41 -0.22 8.13 12.17
N SER A 42 -0.63 9.31 12.62
CA SER A 42 -2.05 9.72 12.60
C SER A 42 -2.56 10.29 11.27
N ASP A 43 -1.65 10.69 10.37
CA ASP A 43 -1.98 11.31 9.07
C ASP A 43 -1.61 10.40 7.88
N CYS A 44 -1.69 9.08 8.07
CA CYS A 44 -1.42 8.08 7.04
C CYS A 44 -2.32 6.87 7.22
N ILE A 45 -2.44 6.05 6.18
CA ILE A 45 -2.99 4.70 6.31
C ILE A 45 -1.80 3.76 6.52
N GLN A 46 -1.77 3.06 7.65
CA GLN A 46 -0.76 2.04 7.92
C GLN A 46 -1.09 0.79 7.08
N LEU A 47 -0.15 0.38 6.22
CA LEU A 47 -0.34 -0.79 5.34
C LEU A 47 0.36 -2.03 5.91
N ASP A 48 1.53 -1.85 6.52
CA ASP A 48 2.24 -2.89 7.27
C ASP A 48 3.17 -2.27 8.32
N GLU A 49 3.36 -2.93 9.45
CA GLU A 49 4.22 -2.46 10.53
C GLU A 49 5.71 -2.70 10.22
N ALA A 50 6.57 -1.78 10.67
CA ALA A 50 8.01 -1.96 10.55
C ALA A 50 8.42 -3.27 11.23
N ASN A 51 9.17 -4.11 10.52
CA ASN A 51 9.80 -5.28 11.09
C ASN A 51 11.19 -5.40 10.48
N MET A 52 12.17 -5.91 11.23
CA MET A 52 13.59 -5.87 10.86
C MET A 52 13.97 -6.68 9.59
N LEU A 53 12.99 -7.28 8.89
CA LEU A 53 13.18 -8.18 7.77
C LEU A 53 12.53 -7.68 6.48
N LYS A 54 11.20 -7.52 6.45
CA LYS A 54 10.44 -7.09 5.28
C LYS A 54 9.06 -6.58 5.65
N THR A 55 8.67 -5.44 5.11
CA THR A 55 7.27 -5.01 5.13
C THR A 55 6.62 -5.39 3.81
N HIS A 56 5.38 -5.88 3.84
CA HIS A 56 4.63 -6.20 2.65
C HIS A 56 3.12 -6.06 2.86
N ILE A 57 2.41 -5.66 1.79
CA ILE A 57 0.96 -5.76 1.72
C ILE A 57 0.55 -6.51 0.46
N GLU A 58 -0.42 -7.40 0.61
CA GLU A 58 -1.04 -8.10 -0.52
C GLU A 58 -1.69 -7.08 -1.48
N SER A 59 -1.53 -7.32 -2.77
CA SER A 59 -2.04 -6.44 -3.81
C SER A 59 -2.47 -7.22 -5.05
N ASN A 60 -3.32 -6.58 -5.85
CA ASN A 60 -3.76 -7.10 -7.14
C ASN A 60 -3.34 -6.10 -8.22
N TYR A 61 -2.59 -6.55 -9.22
CA TYR A 61 -2.14 -5.72 -10.34
C TYR A 61 -2.91 -6.06 -11.63
N CYS A 62 -3.47 -5.05 -12.27
CA CYS A 62 -4.08 -5.17 -13.58
C CYS A 62 -3.07 -4.77 -14.67
N GLU A 63 -2.69 -5.72 -15.54
CA GLU A 63 -1.72 -5.46 -16.61
C GLU A 63 -2.24 -4.55 -17.72
N ILE A 64 -3.56 -4.44 -17.89
CA ILE A 64 -4.17 -3.60 -18.92
C ILE A 64 -4.25 -2.15 -18.43
N CYS A 65 -4.86 -1.91 -17.27
CA CYS A 65 -5.00 -0.56 -16.72
C CYS A 65 -3.72 -0.01 -16.06
N LYS A 66 -2.72 -0.87 -15.81
CA LYS A 66 -1.49 -0.55 -15.06
C LYS A 66 -1.79 -0.02 -13.65
N LYS A 67 -2.84 -0.54 -13.01
CA LYS A 67 -3.29 -0.15 -11.67
C LYS A 67 -3.04 -1.26 -10.68
N ILE A 68 -2.63 -0.88 -9.48
CA ILE A 68 -2.56 -1.75 -8.31
C ILE A 68 -3.74 -1.42 -7.40
N ILE A 69 -4.39 -2.45 -6.88
CA ILE A 69 -5.45 -2.34 -5.88
C ILE A 69 -4.98 -3.08 -4.64
N ILE A 70 -5.14 -2.42 -3.50
CA ILE A 70 -4.87 -2.95 -2.17
C ILE A 70 -6.13 -2.82 -1.33
N ASP A 71 -6.37 -3.80 -0.47
CA ASP A 71 -7.36 -3.69 0.58
C ASP A 71 -6.65 -3.18 1.83
N VAL A 72 -7.13 -2.08 2.39
CA VAL A 72 -6.59 -1.47 3.62
C VAL A 72 -7.42 -1.95 4.81
N LYS A 73 -6.78 -2.18 5.96
CA LYS A 73 -7.46 -2.59 7.21
C LYS A 73 -7.73 -1.40 8.12
#